data_AF-A0A359CHW2-F1
#
_entry.id   AF-A0A359CHW2-F1
#
_cell.length_a   1.000
_cell.length_b   1.000
_cell.length_c   1.000
_cell.angle_alpha   90.00
_cell.angle_beta   90.00
_cell.angle_gamma   90.00
#
_symmetry.space_group_name_H-M   'P 1'
#
loop_
_entity.id
_entity.type
_entity.pdbx_description
1 polymer ?
#
loop_
_entity_poly.entity_id
_entity_poly.type
_entity_poly.pdbx_seq_one_letter_code
_entity_poly.pdbx_strand_id
1 'polypeptide(L)'
;MYKKEKQMKKLALKAYGKAVTAILSLIGVLAGCSKPGGGIMAEYGTPSADFKAHGKVTNKETNQPVPDIRVIGKEFGQADTVYTDTRGNYTLDMKGIIGFPVKIRVDDVDGAKNGSLVSDSVSLQKKDVVQIKKGDGNWYDGAFEKDDADFALKPDKKTSAE
;
A
#
# COMPACT_ATOMS: atom_id res chain seq x y z
N MET A 1 79.78 10.89 0.85
CA MET A 1 78.80 11.32 1.87
C MET A 1 77.41 11.59 1.28
N TYR A 2 77.30 12.50 0.29
CA TYR A 2 76.05 12.91 -0.39
C TYR A 2 75.12 11.78 -0.91
N LYS A 3 75.68 10.71 -1.50
CA LYS A 3 74.89 9.58 -2.04
C LYS A 3 74.20 8.76 -0.95
N LYS A 4 74.84 8.62 0.22
CA LYS A 4 74.26 7.90 1.38
C LYS A 4 73.13 8.70 2.01
N GLU A 5 73.30 10.02 2.17
CA GLU A 5 72.24 10.90 2.68
C GLU A 5 70.99 10.92 1.78
N LYS A 6 71.17 10.95 0.46
CA LYS A 6 70.05 10.89 -0.50
C LYS A 6 69.30 9.55 -0.43
N GLN A 7 70.00 8.44 -0.15
CA GLN A 7 69.37 7.13 0.04
C GLN A 7 68.62 7.05 1.37
N MET A 8 69.21 7.57 2.45
CA MET A 8 68.56 7.65 3.77
C MET A 8 67.27 8.48 3.73
N LYS A 9 67.29 9.64 3.04
CA LYS A 9 66.10 10.48 2.84
C LYS A 9 65.01 9.78 2.03
N LYS A 10 65.37 8.99 1.01
CA LYS A 10 64.42 8.17 0.23
C LYS A 10 63.81 7.04 1.08
N LEU A 11 64.61 6.38 1.92
CA LEU A 11 64.14 5.34 2.85
C LEU A 11 63.17 5.93 3.88
N ALA A 12 63.52 7.08 4.47
CA ALA A 12 62.64 7.80 5.39
C ALA A 12 61.32 8.17 4.69
N LEU A 13 61.38 8.77 3.50
CA LEU A 13 60.18 9.16 2.74
C LEU A 13 59.28 7.96 2.41
N LYS A 14 59.86 6.80 2.05
CA LYS A 14 59.11 5.57 1.83
C LYS A 14 58.48 5.03 3.12
N ALA A 15 59.16 5.15 4.26
CA ALA A 15 58.62 4.76 5.55
C ALA A 15 57.45 5.65 5.98
N TYR A 16 57.58 6.97 5.80
CA TYR A 16 56.48 7.91 6.03
C TYR A 16 55.29 7.63 5.13
N GLY A 17 55.51 7.39 3.83
CA GLY A 17 54.45 7.02 2.89
C GLY A 17 53.70 5.77 3.35
N LYS A 18 54.43 4.71 3.75
CA LYS A 18 53.82 3.48 4.29
C LYS A 18 53.03 3.73 5.59
N ALA A 19 53.57 4.54 6.51
CA ALA A 19 52.91 4.87 7.76
C ALA A 19 51.61 5.67 7.53
N VAL A 20 51.64 6.68 6.66
CA VAL A 20 50.46 7.46 6.28
C VAL A 20 49.41 6.56 5.62
N THR A 21 49.83 5.65 4.73
CA THR A 21 48.90 4.72 4.08
C THR A 21 48.25 3.78 5.10
N ALA A 22 49.02 3.25 6.05
CA ALA A 22 48.49 2.38 7.11
C ALA A 22 47.51 3.13 8.03
N ILE A 23 47.82 4.37 8.40
CA ILE A 23 46.95 5.21 9.23
C ILE A 23 45.66 5.55 8.48
N LEU A 24 45.75 5.95 7.21
CA LEU A 24 44.57 6.27 6.39
C LEU A 24 43.68 5.04 6.15
N SER A 25 44.27 3.86 5.91
CA SER A 25 43.51 2.61 5.79
C SER A 25 42.80 2.26 7.10
N LEU A 26 43.46 2.42 8.24
CA LEU A 26 42.87 2.15 9.55
C LEU A 26 41.73 3.13 9.86
N ILE A 27 41.93 4.43 9.60
CA ILE A 27 40.88 5.44 9.77
C ILE A 27 39.72 5.17 8.81
N GLY A 28 39.98 4.78 7.56
CA GLY A 28 38.92 4.45 6.60
C GLY A 28 38.06 3.26 7.02
N VAL A 29 38.65 2.26 7.68
CA VAL A 29 37.91 1.11 8.24
C VAL A 29 37.15 1.49 9.52
N LEU A 30 37.73 2.33 10.39
CA LEU A 30 37.11 2.72 11.67
C LEU A 30 36.05 3.83 11.52
N ALA A 31 36.26 4.77 10.60
CA ALA A 31 35.32 5.84 10.25
C ALA A 31 34.34 5.40 9.15
N GLY A 32 34.62 4.29 8.47
CA GLY A 32 33.68 3.61 7.60
C GLY A 32 32.42 3.31 8.38
N CYS A 33 31.36 4.06 8.09
CA CYS A 33 30.13 4.06 8.85
C CYS A 33 29.36 2.75 8.58
N SER A 34 29.77 1.68 9.22
CA SER A 34 29.00 0.44 9.36
C SER A 34 29.01 0.14 10.84
N LYS A 35 28.07 0.71 11.59
CA LYS A 35 27.87 0.32 12.99
C LYS A 35 27.66 -1.20 13.02
N PRO A 36 28.50 -1.99 13.71
CA PRO A 36 28.17 -3.37 14.02
C PRO A 36 27.10 -3.33 15.12
N GLY A 37 25.85 -3.18 14.71
CA GLY A 37 24.72 -3.01 15.61
C GLY A 37 23.72 -1.96 15.12
N GLY A 38 22.69 -2.43 14.41
CA GLY A 38 21.34 -1.86 14.50
C GLY A 38 21.20 -0.37 14.19
N GLY A 39 21.90 0.16 13.19
CA GLY A 39 21.42 1.36 12.53
C GLY A 39 20.12 0.98 11.83
N ILE A 40 18.98 1.53 12.27
CA ILE A 40 17.71 1.38 11.57
C ILE A 40 17.98 1.82 10.13
N MET A 41 18.06 0.85 9.21
CA MET A 41 18.22 1.18 7.80
C MET A 41 17.05 2.07 7.45
N ALA A 42 17.32 3.26 6.91
CA ALA A 42 16.24 4.07 6.36
C ALA A 42 15.63 3.24 5.24
N GLU A 43 14.48 2.64 5.50
CA GLU A 43 13.78 1.89 4.49
C GLU A 43 13.24 2.92 3.48
N TYR A 44 13.46 2.69 2.19
CA TYR A 44 12.92 3.53 1.13
C TYR A 44 11.76 2.77 0.48
N GLY A 45 10.53 3.26 0.65
CA GLY A 45 9.32 2.60 0.17
C GLY A 45 8.08 3.46 0.31
N THR A 46 6.95 2.96 -0.17
CA THR A 46 5.61 3.53 0.06
C THR A 46 4.87 2.58 1.00
N PRO A 47 4.28 3.07 2.12
CA PRO A 47 3.42 2.25 2.97
C PRO A 47 2.39 1.51 2.13
N SER A 48 2.22 0.23 2.44
CA SER A 48 1.39 -0.71 1.69
C SER A 48 0.52 -1.51 2.65
N ALA A 49 -0.67 -1.86 2.19
CA ALA A 49 -1.55 -2.79 2.86
C ALA A 49 -2.39 -3.50 1.80
N ASP A 50 -2.93 -4.65 2.17
CA ASP A 50 -3.94 -5.33 1.37
C ASP A 50 -5.30 -5.14 2.03
N PHE A 51 -6.34 -5.00 1.23
CA PHE A 51 -7.71 -4.85 1.71
C PHE A 51 -8.67 -5.71 0.89
N LYS A 52 -9.57 -6.40 1.60
CA LYS A 52 -10.61 -7.21 0.99
C LYS A 52 -11.98 -6.83 1.54
N ALA A 53 -12.93 -6.62 0.65
CA ALA A 53 -14.31 -6.36 1.03
C ALA A 53 -15.24 -7.41 0.44
N HIS A 54 -16.08 -7.95 1.30
CA HIS A 54 -17.24 -8.76 0.96
C HIS A 54 -18.50 -7.99 1.33
N GLY A 55 -19.52 -8.13 0.51
CA GLY A 55 -20.81 -7.51 0.79
C GLY A 55 -21.85 -7.90 -0.23
N LYS A 56 -23.05 -7.41 0.02
CA LYS A 56 -24.24 -7.63 -0.80
C LYS A 56 -24.90 -6.30 -1.14
N VAL A 57 -25.32 -6.17 -2.40
CA VAL A 57 -26.11 -5.05 -2.88
C VAL A 57 -27.57 -5.47 -2.97
N THR A 58 -28.45 -4.69 -2.33
CA THR A 58 -29.90 -4.89 -2.35
C THR A 58 -30.62 -3.62 -2.77
N ASN A 59 -31.82 -3.77 -3.31
CA ASN A 59 -32.73 -2.66 -3.52
C ASN A 59 -33.41 -2.31 -2.19
N LYS A 60 -33.31 -1.06 -1.75
CA LYS A 60 -33.80 -0.60 -0.45
C LYS A 60 -35.33 -0.70 -0.30
N GLU A 61 -36.09 -0.62 -1.38
CA GLU A 61 -37.55 -0.67 -1.34
C GLU A 61 -38.06 -2.12 -1.36
N THR A 62 -37.48 -2.98 -2.22
CA THR A 62 -37.95 -4.37 -2.38
C THR A 62 -37.20 -5.38 -1.51
N ASN A 63 -36.06 -4.99 -0.92
CA ASN A 63 -35.09 -5.86 -0.26
C ASN A 63 -34.56 -7.01 -1.14
N GLN A 64 -34.75 -6.92 -2.45
CA GLN A 64 -34.26 -7.93 -3.38
C GLN A 64 -32.78 -7.71 -3.71
N PRO A 65 -32.00 -8.79 -3.91
CA PRO A 65 -30.62 -8.68 -4.35
C PRO A 65 -30.54 -8.05 -5.74
N VAL A 66 -29.49 -7.26 -5.98
CA VAL A 66 -29.29 -6.57 -7.27
C VAL A 66 -28.03 -7.12 -7.96
N PRO A 67 -28.19 -7.90 -9.05
CA PRO A 67 -27.06 -8.40 -9.84
C PRO A 67 -26.46 -7.32 -10.74
N ASP A 68 -25.27 -7.58 -11.28
CA ASP A 68 -24.60 -6.74 -12.30
C ASP A 68 -24.32 -5.28 -11.89
N ILE A 69 -24.36 -4.98 -10.58
CA ILE A 69 -23.94 -3.67 -10.04
C ILE A 69 -22.42 -3.60 -10.01
N ARG A 70 -21.88 -2.51 -10.55
CA ARG A 70 -20.44 -2.28 -10.61
C ARG A 70 -19.93 -1.82 -9.24
N VAL A 71 -18.89 -2.46 -8.74
CA VAL A 71 -18.24 -2.13 -7.46
C VAL A 71 -16.78 -1.74 -7.70
N ILE A 72 -16.36 -0.60 -7.15
CA ILE A 72 -15.05 0.00 -7.37
C ILE A 72 -14.45 0.45 -6.03
N GLY A 73 -13.20 0.08 -5.78
CA GLY A 73 -12.37 0.67 -4.73
C GLY A 73 -11.68 1.94 -5.21
N LYS A 74 -11.97 3.09 -4.59
CA LYS A 74 -11.31 4.38 -4.88
C LYS A 74 -10.19 4.64 -3.86
N GLU A 75 -9.02 4.06 -4.08
CA GLU A 75 -7.79 4.32 -3.32
C GLU A 75 -6.58 4.27 -4.28
N PHE A 76 -5.40 4.70 -3.82
CA PHE A 76 -4.17 4.82 -4.62
C PHE A 76 -3.55 3.47 -5.07
N GLY A 77 -4.24 2.36 -4.82
CA GLY A 77 -3.79 1.00 -5.12
C GLY A 77 -4.35 0.43 -6.43
N GLN A 78 -3.88 -0.77 -6.77
CA GLN A 78 -4.48 -1.56 -7.84
C GLN A 78 -5.72 -2.25 -7.28
N ALA A 79 -6.89 -1.84 -7.76
CA ALA A 79 -8.16 -2.48 -7.50
C ALA A 79 -8.88 -2.68 -8.83
N ASP A 80 -9.18 -3.94 -9.15
CA ASP A 80 -10.01 -4.23 -10.31
C ASP A 80 -11.46 -3.86 -10.03
N THR A 81 -12.17 -3.50 -11.10
CA THR A 81 -13.62 -3.33 -11.04
C THR A 81 -14.28 -4.71 -10.98
N VAL A 82 -15.20 -4.91 -10.05
CA VAL A 82 -15.97 -6.15 -9.92
C VAL A 82 -17.46 -5.87 -10.08
N TYR A 83 -18.25 -6.92 -10.27
CA TYR A 83 -19.70 -6.85 -10.45
C TYR A 83 -20.39 -7.79 -9.48
N THR A 84 -21.59 -7.43 -9.04
CA THR A 84 -22.38 -8.29 -8.16
C THR A 84 -22.91 -9.54 -8.90
N ASP A 85 -22.91 -10.68 -8.20
CA ASP A 85 -23.46 -11.94 -8.72
C ASP A 85 -25.00 -11.92 -8.79
N THR A 86 -25.61 -13.00 -9.28
CA THR A 86 -27.07 -13.17 -9.35
C THR A 86 -27.80 -13.06 -8.01
N ARG A 87 -27.06 -13.17 -6.89
CA ARG A 87 -27.55 -13.03 -5.53
C ARG A 87 -27.15 -11.68 -4.90
N GLY A 88 -26.61 -10.76 -5.70
CA GLY A 88 -26.19 -9.43 -5.29
C GLY A 88 -24.86 -9.38 -4.52
N ASN A 89 -24.12 -10.48 -4.40
CA ASN A 89 -22.87 -10.52 -3.64
C ASN A 89 -21.70 -10.05 -4.49
N TYR A 90 -20.72 -9.42 -3.86
CA TYR A 90 -19.45 -9.06 -4.49
C TYR A 90 -18.27 -9.40 -3.59
N THR A 91 -17.09 -9.49 -4.20
CA THR A 91 -15.80 -9.56 -3.51
C THR A 91 -14.85 -8.63 -4.21
N LEU A 92 -14.33 -7.64 -3.48
CA LEU A 92 -13.40 -6.65 -3.99
C LEU A 92 -12.05 -6.85 -3.29
N ASP A 93 -11.02 -7.20 -4.07
CA ASP A 93 -9.64 -7.32 -3.62
C ASP A 93 -8.84 -6.07 -4.04
N MET A 94 -8.20 -5.41 -3.09
CA MET A 94 -7.37 -4.22 -3.30
C MET A 94 -5.97 -4.47 -2.72
N LYS A 95 -4.92 -4.24 -3.51
CA LYS A 95 -3.54 -4.59 -3.11
C LYS A 95 -2.54 -3.48 -3.31
N GLY A 96 -1.45 -3.57 -2.55
CA GLY A 96 -0.18 -2.88 -2.82
C GLY A 96 -0.05 -1.47 -2.25
N ILE A 97 -1.02 -0.57 -2.43
CA ILE A 97 -0.92 0.82 -1.91
C ILE A 97 -2.27 1.25 -1.36
N ILE A 98 -2.64 0.68 -0.21
CA ILE A 98 -3.93 0.95 0.42
C ILE A 98 -3.71 1.78 1.68
N GLY A 99 -4.25 3.00 1.68
CA GLY A 99 -4.36 3.85 2.85
C GLY A 99 -5.78 3.81 3.43
N PHE A 100 -5.91 4.03 4.74
CA PHE A 100 -7.21 4.37 5.32
C PHE A 100 -7.41 5.88 5.29
N PRO A 101 -8.63 6.37 4.97
CA PRO A 101 -9.85 5.59 4.78
C PRO A 101 -9.96 4.95 3.39
N VAL A 102 -10.42 3.69 3.34
CA VAL A 102 -10.70 2.99 2.08
C VAL A 102 -12.11 3.33 1.61
N LYS A 103 -12.25 3.79 0.36
CA LYS A 103 -13.57 4.11 -0.24
C LYS A 103 -14.02 3.03 -1.20
N ILE A 104 -15.23 2.55 -1.02
CA ILE A 104 -15.89 1.61 -1.94
C ILE A 104 -17.11 2.33 -2.51
N ARG A 105 -17.27 2.28 -3.83
CA ARG A 105 -18.42 2.85 -4.55
C ARG A 105 -19.12 1.77 -5.35
N VAL A 106 -20.44 1.83 -5.34
CA VAL A 106 -21.32 0.98 -6.15
C VAL A 106 -22.09 1.84 -7.14
N ASP A 107 -22.06 1.44 -8.41
CA ASP A 107 -22.73 2.12 -9.52
C ASP A 107 -23.68 1.16 -10.23
N ASP A 108 -24.92 1.59 -10.42
CA ASP A 108 -25.80 1.02 -11.43
C ASP A 108 -25.28 1.42 -12.82
N VAL A 109 -24.92 0.41 -13.62
CA VAL A 109 -24.44 0.59 -15.00
C VAL A 109 -25.32 -0.13 -16.02
N ASP A 110 -26.32 -0.88 -15.55
CA ASP A 110 -27.23 -1.65 -16.40
C ASP A 110 -28.56 -0.92 -16.68
N GLY A 111 -28.80 0.19 -15.98
CA GLY A 111 -29.81 1.19 -16.31
C GLY A 111 -31.21 0.80 -15.89
N ALA A 112 -31.98 0.14 -16.76
CA ALA A 112 -33.37 -0.21 -16.47
C ALA A 112 -33.55 -1.70 -16.10
N LYS A 113 -32.52 -2.54 -16.28
CA LYS A 113 -32.63 -3.99 -16.06
C LYS A 113 -32.97 -4.33 -14.61
N ASN A 114 -32.36 -3.60 -13.68
CA ASN A 114 -32.63 -3.75 -12.24
C ASN A 114 -33.53 -2.63 -11.66
N GLY A 115 -34.17 -1.86 -12.55
CA GLY A 115 -34.68 -0.54 -12.24
C GLY A 115 -33.54 0.47 -12.07
N SER A 116 -33.75 1.73 -12.41
CA SER A 116 -32.71 2.73 -12.23
C SER A 116 -32.45 2.95 -10.75
N LEU A 117 -31.21 2.76 -10.31
CA LEU A 117 -30.78 2.87 -8.92
C LEU A 117 -29.75 3.99 -8.76
N VAL A 118 -29.85 4.72 -7.65
CA VAL A 118 -28.89 5.77 -7.30
C VAL A 118 -27.63 5.12 -6.73
N SER A 119 -26.47 5.43 -7.34
CA SER A 119 -25.17 5.01 -6.84
C SER A 119 -24.92 5.40 -5.39
N ASP A 120 -24.17 4.58 -4.67
CA ASP A 120 -23.80 4.83 -3.26
C ASP A 120 -22.31 4.58 -3.02
N SER A 121 -21.80 5.04 -1.89
CA SER A 121 -20.40 4.82 -1.50
C SER A 121 -20.22 4.82 0.01
N VAL A 122 -19.30 3.99 0.50
CA VAL A 122 -18.88 3.94 1.90
C VAL A 122 -17.40 4.30 2.01
N SER A 123 -17.04 4.94 3.12
CA SER A 123 -15.66 5.26 3.47
C SER A 123 -15.33 4.56 4.79
N LEU A 124 -14.54 3.49 4.72
CA LEU A 124 -14.18 2.65 5.86
C LEU A 124 -12.91 3.16 6.50
N GLN A 125 -12.95 3.38 7.81
CA GLN A 125 -11.77 3.68 8.61
C GLN A 125 -11.10 2.39 9.09
N LYS A 126 -9.84 2.46 9.54
CA LYS A 126 -9.11 1.31 10.08
C LYS A 126 -9.84 0.63 11.26
N LYS A 127 -10.66 1.39 12.01
CA LYS A 127 -11.50 0.89 13.11
C LYS A 127 -12.74 0.11 12.66
N ASP A 128 -13.15 0.24 11.40
CA ASP A 128 -14.38 -0.35 10.86
C ASP A 128 -14.14 -1.74 10.25
N VAL A 129 -12.88 -2.18 10.22
CA VAL A 129 -12.39 -3.37 9.52
C VAL A 129 -11.56 -4.26 10.46
N VAL A 130 -11.35 -5.51 10.08
CA VAL A 130 -10.57 -6.48 10.85
C VAL A 130 -9.20 -6.66 10.22
N GLN A 131 -8.13 -6.64 11.01
CA GLN A 131 -6.80 -7.01 10.52
C GLN A 131 -6.65 -8.54 10.53
N ILE A 132 -6.54 -9.14 9.35
CA ILE A 132 -6.44 -10.60 9.17
C ILE A 132 -4.99 -11.08 9.06
N LYS A 133 -4.07 -10.18 8.69
CA LYS A 133 -2.64 -10.45 8.66
C LYS A 133 -1.91 -9.26 9.25
N LYS A 134 -1.02 -9.51 10.21
CA LYS A 134 -0.14 -8.49 10.76
C LYS A 134 0.83 -7.98 9.68
N GLY A 135 1.18 -6.72 9.78
CA GLY A 135 2.29 -6.15 9.02
C GLY A 135 3.63 -6.83 9.32
N ASP A 136 4.63 -6.51 8.51
CA ASP A 136 5.99 -7.03 8.67
C ASP A 136 6.84 -6.20 9.65
N GLY A 137 6.27 -5.14 10.22
CA GLY A 137 6.97 -4.19 11.10
C GLY A 137 7.69 -3.07 10.36
N ASN A 138 7.57 -3.04 9.05
CA ASN A 138 8.22 -2.12 8.11
C ASN A 138 7.12 -1.41 7.29
N TRP A 139 7.30 -1.22 5.98
CA TRP A 139 6.34 -0.55 5.10
C TRP A 139 5.05 -1.33 4.81
N TYR A 140 4.93 -2.60 5.17
CA TYR A 140 3.69 -3.36 4.98
C TYR A 140 2.88 -3.40 6.27
N ASP A 141 1.74 -2.71 6.26
CA ASP A 141 0.84 -2.50 7.41
C ASP A 141 -0.03 -3.73 7.72
N GLY A 142 -0.04 -4.73 6.83
CA GLY A 142 -0.83 -5.95 6.97
C GLY A 142 -1.96 -6.07 5.94
N ALA A 143 -2.78 -7.10 6.13
CA ALA A 143 -4.01 -7.29 5.35
C ALA A 143 -5.24 -7.07 6.23
N PHE A 144 -6.24 -6.40 5.68
CA PHE A 144 -7.47 -6.03 6.35
C PHE A 144 -8.68 -6.54 5.58
N GLU A 145 -9.74 -6.88 6.29
CA GLU A 145 -10.96 -7.45 5.72
C GLU A 145 -12.21 -6.81 6.30
N LYS A 146 -13.23 -6.68 5.46
CA LYS A 146 -14.58 -6.25 5.82
C LYS A 146 -15.60 -7.21 5.22
N ASP A 147 -16.28 -7.99 6.05
CA ASP A 147 -17.22 -9.02 5.58
C ASP A 147 -18.65 -8.52 5.32
N ASP A 148 -18.99 -7.36 5.87
CA ASP A 148 -20.34 -6.78 5.92
C ASP A 148 -20.39 -5.40 5.24
N ALA A 149 -19.70 -5.23 4.11
CA ALA A 149 -19.74 -4.01 3.31
C ALA A 149 -21.00 -3.95 2.42
N ASP A 150 -22.17 -4.08 3.03
CA ASP A 150 -23.44 -4.13 2.32
C ASP A 150 -23.92 -2.75 1.84
N PHE A 151 -24.64 -2.74 0.72
CA PHE A 151 -25.27 -1.54 0.16
C PHE A 151 -26.77 -1.77 -0.06
N ALA A 152 -27.57 -0.78 0.30
CA ALA A 152 -29.01 -0.76 0.03
C ALA A 152 -29.34 0.43 -0.88
N LEU A 153 -29.34 0.17 -2.19
CA LEU A 153 -29.53 1.20 -3.22
C LEU A 153 -30.98 1.68 -3.29
N LYS A 154 -31.16 2.98 -3.46
CA LYS A 154 -32.48 3.59 -3.62
C LYS A 154 -32.82 3.64 -5.12
N PRO A 155 -34.08 3.39 -5.50
CA PRO A 155 -34.54 3.71 -6.84
C PRO A 155 -34.31 5.19 -7.17
N ASP A 156 -33.82 5.45 -8.38
CA ASP A 156 -33.74 6.77 -8.96
C ASP A 156 -35.17 7.23 -9.27
N LYS A 157 -35.72 8.05 -8.39
CA LYS A 157 -37.01 8.72 -8.61
C LYS A 157 -36.80 9.84 -9.63
N LYS A 158 -36.48 9.49 -10.87
CA LYS A 158 -36.88 10.32 -11.99
C LYS A 158 -38.38 10.16 -12.12
N THR A 159 -39.08 11.14 -11.56
CA THR A 159 -40.49 11.42 -11.80
C THR A 159 -40.83 11.05 -13.24
N SER A 160 -41.65 10.02 -13.42
CA SER A 160 -42.51 9.89 -14.58
C SER A 160 -43.45 11.09 -14.59
N ALA A 161 -42.93 12.21 -15.09
CA ALA A 161 -43.71 13.33 -15.57
C ALA A 161 -43.66 13.23 -17.09
N GLU A 162 -44.60 12.48 -17.65
CA GLU A 162 -45.45 12.82 -18.79
C GLU A 162 -46.46 11.69 -19.05
#